data_AF-A0A1H7C5G8-F1
#
_entry.id   AF-A0A1H7C5G8-F1
#
_cell.length_a   1.000
_cell.length_b   1.000
_cell.length_c   1.000
_cell.angle_alpha   90.00
_cell.angle_beta   90.00
_cell.angle_gamma   90.00
#
_symmetry.space_group_name_H-M   'P 1'
#
loop_
_entity.id
_entity.type
_entity.pdbx_description
1 polymer ?
#
loop_
_entity_poly.entity_id
_entity_poly.type
_entity_poly.pdbx_seq_one_letter_code
_entity_poly.pdbx_strand_id
1 'polypeptide(L)'
;MNKRIEQMIPLAFSAVEESQGLVENGAISKQYNGYIASFGASVVLSGMLMSLIYNHRNSTDQHRVRSEKDKSPLFRALFQVVKQYRNDTASQSGDLLAYYQACTDKRLLKSQIMDAAVAIKLVVRTFKLVD
;
A
#
# COMPACT_ATOMS: atom_id res chain seq x y z
N MET A 1 9.03 12.79 -14.68
CA MET A 1 8.51 11.75 -13.78
C MET A 1 7.18 11.26 -14.38
N ASN A 2 6.68 10.06 -14.02
CA ASN A 2 5.46 9.53 -14.64
C ASN A 2 4.26 10.38 -14.17
N LYS A 3 3.49 10.97 -15.10
CA LYS A 3 2.35 11.84 -14.78
C LYS A 3 1.33 11.19 -13.82
N ARG A 4 1.15 9.87 -13.89
CA ARG A 4 0.26 9.14 -12.98
C ARG A 4 0.76 9.17 -11.53
N ILE A 5 2.07 9.02 -11.34
CA ILE A 5 2.68 9.06 -10.00
C ILE A 5 2.53 10.46 -9.42
N GLU A 6 2.81 11.50 -10.21
CA GLU A 6 2.62 12.91 -9.80
C GLU A 6 1.20 13.19 -9.30
N GLN A 7 0.19 12.67 -10.01
CA GLN A 7 -1.22 12.79 -9.61
C GLN A 7 -1.56 11.98 -8.35
N MET A 8 -0.88 10.86 -8.11
CA MET A 8 -1.10 10.01 -6.94
C MET A 8 -0.39 10.52 -5.68
N ILE A 9 0.63 11.38 -5.78
CA ILE A 9 1.33 11.93 -4.61
C ILE A 9 0.38 12.62 -3.61
N PRO A 10 -0.48 13.58 -3.99
CA PRO A 10 -1.39 14.21 -3.04
C PRO A 10 -2.37 13.21 -2.41
N LEU A 11 -2.88 12.25 -3.20
CA LEU A 11 -3.75 11.18 -2.70
C LEU A 11 -3.02 10.28 -1.70
N ALA A 12 -1.76 9.96 -1.98
CA ALA A 12 -0.90 9.18 -1.09
C ALA A 12 -0.58 9.92 0.20
N PHE A 13 -0.45 11.24 0.17
CA PHE A 13 -0.26 12.04 1.38
C PHE A 13 -1.48 11.92 2.30
N SER A 14 -2.67 12.21 1.79
CA SER A 14 -3.92 12.10 2.56
C SER A 14 -4.14 10.67 3.06
N ALA A 15 -3.96 9.65 2.20
CA ALA A 15 -4.13 8.26 2.61
C ALA A 15 -3.13 7.80 3.69
N VAL A 16 -1.89 8.30 3.67
CA VAL A 16 -0.90 7.98 4.70
C VAL A 16 -1.24 8.66 6.01
N GLU A 17 -1.62 9.94 5.96
CA GLU A 17 -1.97 10.75 7.13
C GLU A 17 -3.25 10.26 7.82
N GLU A 18 -4.27 9.87 7.05
CA GLU A 18 -5.56 9.37 7.55
C GLU A 18 -5.51 7.89 7.98
N SER A 19 -4.45 7.15 7.59
CA SER A 19 -4.35 5.72 7.91
C SER A 19 -4.01 5.49 9.38
N GLN A 20 -5.01 5.04 10.12
CA GLN A 20 -4.86 4.65 11.53
C GLN A 20 -3.78 3.57 11.72
N GLY A 21 -2.78 3.87 12.56
CA GLY A 21 -1.67 2.96 12.89
C GLY A 21 -0.49 2.99 11.91
N LEU A 22 -0.54 3.84 10.88
CA LEU A 22 0.59 4.09 9.99
C LEU A 22 1.45 5.26 10.50
N VAL A 23 0.81 6.39 10.80
CA VAL A 23 1.42 7.58 11.39
C VAL A 23 1.06 7.62 12.88
N GLU A 24 2.07 7.63 13.74
CA GLU A 24 1.94 7.71 15.20
C GLU A 24 2.74 8.92 15.68
N ASN A 25 2.08 9.91 16.30
CA ASN A 25 2.72 11.15 16.77
C ASN A 25 3.53 11.90 15.68
N GLY A 26 3.03 11.90 14.44
CA GLY A 26 3.71 12.54 13.30
C GLY A 26 4.95 11.78 12.78
N ALA A 27 5.18 10.54 13.26
CA ALA A 27 6.27 9.69 12.84
C ALA A 27 5.74 8.37 12.25
N ILE A 28 6.55 7.71 11.42
CA ILE A 28 6.25 6.42 10.81
C ILE A 28 7.33 5.42 11.22
N SER A 29 6.96 4.19 11.55
CA SER A 29 7.96 3.14 11.83
C SER A 29 8.80 2.83 10.59
N LYS A 30 10.12 2.70 10.75
CA LYS A 30 11.08 2.33 9.68
C LYS A 30 10.68 1.03 8.98
N GLN A 31 10.00 0.12 9.68
CA GLN A 31 9.52 -1.13 9.10
C GLN A 31 8.59 -0.89 7.91
N TYR A 32 7.70 0.11 7.99
CA TYR A 32 6.81 0.46 6.88
C TYR A 32 7.56 0.95 5.64
N ASN A 33 8.62 1.74 5.82
CA ASN A 33 9.51 2.14 4.73
C ASN A 33 10.20 0.92 4.10
N GLY A 34 10.60 -0.07 4.91
CA GLY A 34 11.13 -1.35 4.42
C GLY A 34 10.10 -2.15 3.63
N TYR A 35 8.87 -2.26 4.13
CA TYR A 35 7.78 -2.98 3.47
C TYR A 35 7.41 -2.38 2.11
N ILE A 36 7.23 -1.05 2.02
CA ILE A 36 6.90 -0.42 0.73
C ILE A 36 8.09 -0.44 -0.24
N ALA A 37 9.32 -0.35 0.27
CA ALA A 37 10.51 -0.42 -0.58
C ALA A 37 10.71 -1.81 -1.21
N SER A 38 10.41 -2.87 -0.46
CA SER A 38 10.54 -4.27 -0.91
C SER A 38 9.33 -4.78 -1.71
N PHE A 39 8.17 -4.15 -1.58
CA PHE A 39 6.95 -4.55 -2.28
C PHE A 39 7.14 -4.65 -3.80
N GLY A 40 7.78 -3.65 -4.41
CA GLY A 40 8.02 -3.67 -5.85
C GLY A 40 8.88 -4.84 -6.32
N ALA A 41 9.91 -5.20 -5.54
CA ALA A 41 10.73 -6.39 -5.82
C ALA A 41 9.92 -7.67 -5.68
N SER A 42 9.07 -7.78 -4.65
CA SER A 42 8.17 -8.91 -4.46
C SER A 42 7.23 -9.09 -5.67
N VAL A 43 6.67 -8.00 -6.21
CA VAL A 43 5.79 -8.06 -7.39
C VAL A 43 6.53 -8.50 -8.65
N VAL A 44 7.80 -8.12 -8.80
CA VAL A 44 8.65 -8.55 -9.93
C VAL A 44 8.97 -10.04 -9.83
N LEU A 45 9.33 -10.53 -8.65
CA LEU A 45 9.78 -11.92 -8.43
C LEU A 45 8.62 -12.92 -8.35
N SER A 46 7.58 -12.59 -7.57
CA SER A 46 6.49 -13.51 -7.22
C SER A 46 5.17 -13.18 -7.90
N GLY A 47 5.08 -12.03 -8.57
CA GLY A 47 3.84 -11.53 -9.16
C GLY A 47 2.95 -10.80 -8.15
N MET A 48 1.99 -10.03 -8.69
CA MET A 48 1.11 -9.16 -7.91
C MET A 48 0.22 -9.95 -6.93
N LEU A 49 -0.38 -11.06 -7.38
CA LEU A 49 -1.32 -11.83 -6.56
C LEU A 49 -0.64 -12.40 -5.31
N MET A 50 0.50 -13.07 -5.47
CA MET A 50 1.25 -13.63 -4.34
C MET A 50 1.75 -12.55 -3.39
N SER A 51 2.21 -11.42 -3.94
CA SER A 51 2.61 -10.26 -3.16
C SER A 51 1.46 -9.73 -2.31
N LEU A 52 0.26 -9.59 -2.87
CA LEU A 52 -0.91 -9.11 -2.13
C LEU A 52 -1.38 -10.11 -1.07
N ILE A 53 -1.40 -11.42 -1.37
CA ILE A 53 -1.76 -12.46 -0.40
C ILE A 53 -0.80 -12.45 0.80
N TYR A 54 0.51 -12.37 0.54
CA TYR A 54 1.52 -12.33 1.60
C TYR A 54 1.35 -11.11 2.52
N ASN A 55 0.99 -9.95 1.97
CA ASN A 55 0.81 -8.73 2.75
C ASN A 55 -0.55 -8.64 3.44
N HIS A 56 -1.58 -9.32 2.93
CA HIS A 56 -2.91 -9.41 3.53
C HIS A 56 -2.93 -10.31 4.80
N ARG A 57 -2.09 -11.35 4.84
CA ARG A 57 -1.98 -12.29 5.97
C ARG A 57 -1.29 -11.65 7.17
N ASN A 58 -2.01 -10.89 8.01
CA ASN A 58 -1.34 -10.24 9.13
C ASN A 58 -2.17 -9.94 10.39
N SER A 59 -3.49 -10.04 10.39
CA SER A 59 -4.27 -9.70 11.60
C SER A 59 -4.58 -10.89 12.53
N THR A 60 -4.46 -12.14 12.07
CA THR A 60 -4.95 -13.33 12.80
C THR A 60 -3.94 -14.47 12.94
N ASP A 61 -2.71 -14.30 12.46
CA ASP A 61 -1.71 -15.38 12.50
C ASP A 61 -1.03 -15.44 13.88
N GLN A 62 -1.26 -16.52 14.63
CA GLN A 62 -0.60 -16.77 15.92
C GLN A 62 0.93 -16.98 15.77
N HIS A 63 1.43 -17.08 14.54
CA HIS A 63 2.85 -17.25 14.21
C HIS A 63 3.58 -15.96 13.84
N ARG A 64 3.01 -14.77 14.10
CA ARG A 64 3.76 -13.52 13.94
C ARG A 64 5.03 -13.56 14.77
N VAL A 65 6.17 -13.33 14.13
CA VAL A 65 7.39 -12.99 14.84
C VAL A 65 7.09 -11.70 15.61
N ARG A 66 7.26 -11.69 16.94
CA ARG A 66 6.91 -10.57 17.83
C ARG A 66 7.48 -9.20 17.40
N SER A 67 8.47 -9.19 16.51
CA SER A 67 9.14 -7.99 16.00
C SER A 67 8.53 -7.39 14.73
N GLU A 68 7.65 -8.09 13.99
CA GLU A 68 7.09 -7.58 12.75
C GLU A 68 5.87 -6.68 13.01
N LYS A 69 5.97 -5.41 12.59
CA LYS A 69 4.87 -4.45 12.64
C LYS A 69 3.80 -4.81 11.62
N ASP A 70 2.55 -4.52 11.96
CA ASP A 70 1.41 -4.85 11.12
C ASP A 70 1.43 -4.13 9.78
N LYS A 71 1.35 -4.86 8.66
CA LYS A 71 1.37 -4.28 7.30
C LYS A 71 0.02 -3.71 6.89
N SER A 72 -1.06 -4.06 7.60
CA SER A 72 -2.43 -3.69 7.26
C SER A 72 -2.64 -2.18 7.06
N PRO A 73 -2.11 -1.27 7.93
CA PRO A 73 -2.27 0.18 7.74
C PRO A 73 -1.65 0.70 6.44
N LEU A 74 -0.48 0.16 6.06
CA LEU A 74 0.20 0.55 4.84
C LEU A 74 -0.56 0.08 3.59
N PHE A 75 -1.05 -1.16 3.59
CA PHE A 75 -1.79 -1.70 2.45
C PHE A 75 -3.22 -1.13 2.34
N ARG A 76 -3.79 -0.68 3.46
CA ARG A 76 -5.03 0.11 3.47
C ARG A 76 -4.82 1.47 2.81
N ALA A 77 -3.75 2.19 3.15
CA ALA A 77 -3.40 3.44 2.48
C ALA A 77 -3.19 3.22 0.97
N LEU A 78 -2.47 2.15 0.59
CA LEU A 78 -2.29 1.77 -0.81
C LEU A 78 -3.62 1.52 -1.55
N PHE A 79 -4.56 0.84 -0.90
CA PHE A 79 -5.89 0.62 -1.44
C PHE A 79 -6.65 1.94 -1.66
N GLN A 80 -6.62 2.84 -0.68
CA GLN A 80 -7.28 4.15 -0.77
C GLN A 80 -6.76 4.98 -1.93
N VAL A 81 -5.44 5.06 -2.12
CA VAL A 81 -4.84 5.80 -3.25
C VAL A 81 -5.33 5.28 -4.59
N VAL A 82 -5.31 3.95 -4.78
CA VAL A 82 -5.74 3.33 -6.04
C VAL A 82 -7.23 3.56 -6.29
N LYS A 83 -8.06 3.42 -5.25
CA LYS A 83 -9.51 3.64 -5.32
C LYS A 83 -9.85 5.08 -5.69
N GLN A 84 -9.22 6.06 -5.02
CA GLN A 84 -9.41 7.48 -5.29
C GLN A 84 -8.92 7.86 -6.69
N TYR A 85 -7.73 7.40 -7.10
CA TYR A 85 -7.20 7.70 -8.42
C TYR A 85 -8.09 7.21 -9.57
N ARG A 86 -8.75 6.06 -9.40
CA ARG A 86 -9.69 5.52 -10.40
C ARG A 86 -11.08 6.14 -10.31
N ASN A 87 -11.34 7.03 -9.33
CA ASN A 87 -12.68 7.52 -9.00
C ASN A 87 -13.70 6.38 -8.81
N ASP A 88 -13.24 5.26 -8.25
CA ASP A 88 -14.05 4.05 -8.13
C ASP A 88 -14.84 4.09 -6.82
N THR A 89 -16.04 4.68 -6.88
CA THR A 89 -17.00 4.72 -5.76
C THR A 89 -17.82 3.44 -5.64
N ALA A 90 -17.82 2.59 -6.67
CA ALA A 90 -18.68 1.40 -6.76
C ALA A 90 -18.08 0.16 -6.10
N SER A 91 -16.75 0.09 -5.96
CA SER A 91 -16.12 -1.07 -5.33
C SER A 91 -16.35 -1.14 -3.82
N GLN A 92 -17.24 -2.06 -3.46
CA GLN A 92 -17.56 -2.57 -2.12
C GLN A 92 -16.43 -3.45 -1.53
N SER A 93 -15.40 -3.77 -2.32
CA SER A 93 -14.26 -4.57 -1.88
C SER A 93 -13.55 -3.87 -0.71
N GLY A 94 -13.54 -4.52 0.46
CA GLY A 94 -12.95 -3.95 1.69
C GLY A 94 -11.42 -3.92 1.71
N ASP A 95 -10.75 -4.57 0.76
CA ASP A 95 -9.29 -4.65 0.69
C ASP A 95 -8.74 -4.68 -0.75
N LEU A 96 -7.42 -4.48 -0.87
CA LEU A 96 -6.69 -4.43 -2.13
C LEU A 96 -6.63 -5.77 -2.87
N LEU A 97 -6.64 -6.90 -2.16
CA LEU A 97 -6.56 -8.23 -2.75
C LEU A 97 -7.86 -8.59 -3.47
N ALA A 98 -8.99 -8.43 -2.78
CA ALA A 98 -10.33 -8.59 -3.33
C ALA A 98 -10.55 -7.63 -4.51
N TYR A 99 -10.09 -6.37 -4.37
CA TYR A 99 -10.15 -5.39 -5.46
C TYR A 99 -9.37 -5.86 -6.70
N TYR A 100 -8.17 -6.40 -6.50
CA TYR A 100 -7.35 -6.93 -7.60
C TYR A 100 -7.95 -8.18 -8.26
N GLN A 101 -8.61 -9.05 -7.49
CA GLN A 101 -9.26 -10.25 -8.00
C GLN A 101 -10.52 -9.93 -8.81
N ALA A 102 -11.32 -8.96 -8.36
CA ALA A 102 -12.55 -8.55 -9.02
C ALA A 102 -12.31 -7.76 -10.32
N CYS A 103 -11.13 -7.16 -10.50
CA CYS A 103 -10.84 -6.34 -11.67
C CYS A 103 -10.59 -7.19 -12.93
N THR A 104 -11.28 -6.84 -14.03
CA THR A 104 -11.09 -7.46 -15.35
C THR A 104 -9.73 -7.12 -15.94
N ASP A 105 -9.34 -5.84 -15.94
CA ASP A 105 -8.03 -5.40 -16.45
C ASP A 105 -6.96 -5.41 -15.37
N LYS A 106 -6.43 -6.62 -15.12
CA LYS A 106 -5.34 -6.84 -14.16
C LYS A 106 -4.04 -6.16 -14.56
N ARG A 107 -3.79 -5.92 -15.85
CA ARG A 107 -2.54 -5.32 -16.33
C ARG A 107 -2.51 -3.83 -16.01
N LEU A 108 -3.59 -3.11 -16.31
CA LEU A 108 -3.72 -1.70 -15.96
C LEU A 108 -3.72 -1.52 -14.44
N LEU A 109 -4.50 -2.33 -13.73
CA LEU A 109 -4.57 -2.24 -12.27
C LEU A 109 -3.22 -2.56 -11.62
N LYS A 110 -2.49 -3.57 -12.10
CA LYS A 110 -1.12 -3.85 -11.63
C LYS A 110 -0.24 -2.62 -11.77
N SER A 111 -0.28 -1.94 -12.92
CA SER A 111 0.52 -0.73 -13.14
C SER A 111 0.12 0.41 -12.20
N GLN A 112 -1.17 0.57 -11.93
CA GLN A 112 -1.67 1.61 -11.02
C GLN A 112 -1.29 1.33 -9.56
N ILE A 113 -1.37 0.08 -9.12
CA ILE A 113 -0.91 -0.32 -7.77
C ILE A 113 0.59 -0.06 -7.62
N MET A 114 1.39 -0.34 -8.65
CA MET A 114 2.84 -0.07 -8.63
C MET A 114 3.14 1.43 -8.59
N ASP A 115 2.43 2.24 -9.38
CA ASP A 115 2.58 3.70 -9.36
C ASP A 115 2.17 4.28 -7.99
N ALA A 116 1.07 3.78 -7.40
CA ALA A 116 0.61 4.16 -6.07
C ALA A 116 1.62 3.76 -4.97
N ALA A 117 2.24 2.58 -5.08
CA ALA A 117 3.28 2.14 -4.16
C ALA A 117 4.51 3.05 -4.22
N VAL A 118 4.89 3.54 -5.42
CA VAL A 118 5.96 4.53 -5.57
C VAL A 118 5.56 5.86 -4.93
N ALA A 119 4.32 6.34 -5.15
CA ALA A 119 3.83 7.56 -4.54
C ALA A 119 3.85 7.49 -2.99
N ILE A 120 3.33 6.41 -2.41
CA ILE A 120 3.38 6.17 -0.95
C ILE A 120 4.83 6.12 -0.46
N LYS A 121 5.73 5.45 -1.16
CA LYS A 121 7.15 5.40 -0.79
C LYS A 121 7.80 6.78 -0.76
N LEU A 122 7.41 7.69 -1.67
CA LEU A 122 7.89 9.07 -1.67
C LEU A 122 7.32 9.84 -0.47
N VAL A 123 6.02 9.72 -0.22
CA VAL A 123 5.33 10.36 0.91
C VAL A 123 5.87 9.88 2.25
N VAL A 124 6.00 8.57 2.48
CA VAL A 124 6.52 8.01 3.75
C VAL A 124 7.90 8.58 4.10
N ARG A 125 8.72 8.91 3.11
CA ARG A 125 10.06 9.49 3.32
C ARG A 125 10.05 10.95 3.75
N THR A 126 8.92 11.64 3.67
CA THR A 126 8.79 13.01 4.19
C THR A 126 8.50 13.02 5.69
N PHE A 127 8.11 11.89 6.28
CA PHE A 127 7.87 11.76 7.71
C PHE A 127 9.15 11.40 8.48
N LYS A 128 9.17 11.74 9.76
CA LYS A 128 10.23 11.26 10.67
C LYS A 128 10.10 9.74 10.82
N LEU A 129 11.17 9.02 10.50
CA LEU A 129 11.19 7.56 10.64
C LEU A 129 11.72 7.15 12.03
N VAL A 130 10.92 6.40 12.77
CA VAL A 130 11.24 5.90 14.12
C VAL A 130 11.30 4.37 14.12
N ASP A 131 11.96 3.77 15.10
CA ASP A 131 12.00 2.31 15.21
C ASP A 131 10.69 1.76 15.79
#